data_AF-A0A822C3K2-F1
#
_entry.id   AF-A0A822C3K2-F1
#
_cell.length_a   1.000
_cell.length_b   1.000
_cell.length_c   1.000
_cell.angle_alpha   90.00
_cell.angle_beta   90.00
_cell.angle_gamma   90.00
#
_symmetry.space_group_name_H-M   'P 1'
#
loop_
_entity.id
_entity.type
_entity.pdbx_description
1 polymer ?
#
loop_
_entity_poly.entity_id
_entity_poly.type
_entity_poly.pdbx_seq_one_letter_code
_entity_poly.pdbx_strand_id
1 'polypeptide(L)'
;EKFYGGTYSPSVDIKDSTIKTLLDIIWHNKTIRNLNAVKNTPAYKAFANRFSNWIFLFDEAIKDMLTALESFQSSTYIVQNDRIVYVDGESIVDNVVHGYSTIWAYYHEHEKDNISKVSLETNVGIIVNCGTFSYAEMPHEFAYITGVTGTLKTLATSEQNILRKVYNVQKKTFIPSVFGSSNRMFNSSTDVLVVKESEYYMSLRGDIDVVCHAGRAILVFFESDEKLMNFYNSSELSSIKNDVQIITEKVAAKDRELCIKRAALEGRTTLLTRTFGRGTDFICRNQQLLANGGIHVLQTFFSEELSEECQIMGRGARQGDRGSYRMILLDKELEWVLGSTWEEDLPNIIGSNLYKKLNKARNDLYESRCGAKELSIDQCRQEHEASKRFMSSLTSGNIETVKTFLKNQNQGASFVSGSSRTVLLMDATGSMSSLLSAAKETRFISNADCHISKL
;
A
#
# COMPACT_ATOMS: atom_id res chain seq x y z
N GLU A 1 6.45 5.89 1.10
CA GLU A 1 5.54 6.54 2.08
C GLU A 1 5.40 5.80 3.41
N LYS A 2 5.18 4.48 3.43
CA LYS A 2 5.04 3.64 4.65
C LYS A 2 6.19 3.68 5.69
N PHE A 3 7.28 4.40 5.48
CA PHE A 3 8.39 4.44 6.44
C PHE A 3 8.32 5.68 7.35
N TYR A 4 8.18 6.88 6.75
CA TYR A 4 8.22 8.14 7.51
C TYR A 4 6.98 8.39 8.36
N GLY A 5 5.80 8.01 7.86
CA GLY A 5 4.55 8.04 8.62
C GLY A 5 4.06 6.66 9.05
N GLY A 6 4.83 5.60 8.75
CA GLY A 6 4.39 4.26 9.09
C GLY A 6 4.79 3.88 10.50
N THR A 7 3.90 3.13 11.12
CA THR A 7 4.05 2.65 12.48
C THR A 7 3.85 1.14 12.52
N TYR A 8 4.49 0.52 13.50
CA TYR A 8 4.22 -0.84 13.93
C TYR A 8 3.44 -0.79 15.24
N SER A 9 2.20 -1.29 15.23
CA SER A 9 1.35 -1.31 16.42
C SER A 9 1.14 -2.74 16.91
N PRO A 10 1.97 -3.23 17.85
CA PRO A 10 1.76 -4.55 18.41
C PRO A 10 0.43 -4.61 19.18
N SER A 11 -0.31 -5.68 18.97
CA SER A 11 -1.54 -5.97 19.71
C SER A 11 -1.50 -7.35 20.34
N VAL A 12 -2.32 -7.53 21.38
CA VAL A 12 -2.57 -8.81 22.02
C VAL A 12 -4.04 -9.16 21.87
N ASP A 13 -4.30 -10.39 21.43
CA ASP A 13 -5.65 -10.94 21.35
C ASP A 13 -6.02 -11.63 22.66
N ILE A 14 -6.99 -11.04 23.37
CA ILE A 14 -7.56 -11.63 24.57
C ILE A 14 -8.68 -12.57 24.16
N LYS A 15 -8.50 -13.87 24.43
CA LYS A 15 -9.46 -14.93 24.12
C LYS A 15 -10.00 -15.53 25.42
N ASP A 16 -11.32 -15.58 25.50
CA ASP A 16 -12.04 -16.20 26.62
C ASP A 16 -13.44 -16.66 26.16
N SER A 17 -13.97 -17.70 26.79
CA SER A 17 -15.33 -18.18 26.48
C SER A 17 -16.40 -17.12 26.72
N THR A 18 -16.22 -16.24 27.71
CA THR A 18 -17.14 -15.12 27.97
C THR A 18 -17.06 -14.04 26.89
N ILE A 19 -15.86 -13.79 26.34
CA ILE A 19 -15.65 -12.89 25.19
C ILE A 19 -16.32 -13.45 23.94
N LYS A 20 -16.15 -14.75 23.67
CA LYS A 20 -16.80 -15.39 22.51
C LYS A 20 -18.31 -15.27 22.58
N THR A 21 -18.89 -15.55 23.75
CA THR A 21 -20.34 -15.42 24.00
C THR A 21 -20.83 -13.98 23.78
N LEU A 22 -20.03 -12.99 24.19
CA LEU A 22 -20.32 -11.57 23.98
C LEU A 22 -20.31 -11.22 22.48
N LEU A 23 -19.29 -11.64 21.74
CA LEU A 23 -19.17 -11.44 20.30
C LEU A 23 -20.33 -12.10 19.54
N ASP A 24 -20.72 -13.32 19.94
CA ASP A 24 -21.88 -14.01 19.37
C ASP A 24 -23.16 -13.20 19.53
N ILE A 25 -23.42 -12.66 20.71
CA ILE A 25 -24.62 -11.83 20.96
C ILE A 25 -24.59 -10.55 20.14
N ILE A 26 -23.44 -9.88 20.06
CA ILE A 26 -23.29 -8.64 19.28
C ILE A 26 -23.55 -8.93 17.78
N TRP A 27 -23.00 -10.01 17.26
CA TRP A 27 -23.16 -10.39 15.85
C TRP A 27 -24.61 -10.76 15.49
N HIS A 28 -25.25 -11.62 16.29
CA HIS A 28 -26.61 -12.10 16.03
C HIS A 28 -27.68 -11.04 16.35
N ASN A 29 -27.39 -10.12 17.27
CA ASN A 29 -28.31 -9.05 17.65
C ASN A 29 -27.82 -7.68 17.16
N LYS A 30 -27.92 -7.47 15.85
CA LYS A 30 -27.57 -6.21 15.15
C LYS A 30 -28.43 -5.00 15.56
N THR A 31 -29.41 -5.16 16.45
CA THR A 31 -30.18 -4.05 17.05
C THR A 31 -29.43 -3.39 18.21
N ILE A 32 -28.41 -4.03 18.77
CA ILE A 32 -27.54 -3.46 19.79
C ILE A 32 -26.58 -2.46 19.13
N ARG A 33 -26.76 -1.18 19.46
CA ARG A 33 -26.05 -0.06 18.80
C ARG A 33 -25.17 0.75 19.72
N ASN A 34 -25.20 0.48 21.02
CA ASN A 34 -24.43 1.23 21.99
C ASN A 34 -23.98 0.36 23.16
N LEU A 35 -22.95 0.84 23.85
CA LEU A 35 -22.34 0.17 24.98
C LEU A 35 -23.35 -0.14 26.10
N ASN A 36 -24.30 0.75 26.38
CA ASN A 36 -25.28 0.54 27.46
C ASN A 36 -26.19 -0.66 27.17
N ALA A 37 -26.60 -0.84 25.92
CA ALA A 37 -27.37 -2.01 25.51
C ALA A 37 -26.55 -3.31 25.66
N VAL A 38 -25.26 -3.29 25.31
CA VAL A 38 -24.34 -4.42 25.54
C VAL A 38 -24.21 -4.72 27.03
N LYS A 39 -24.05 -3.69 27.87
CA LYS A 39 -23.90 -3.82 29.34
C LYS A 39 -25.09 -4.50 30.02
N ASN A 40 -26.28 -4.38 29.45
CA ASN A 40 -27.48 -5.00 29.99
C ASN A 40 -27.58 -6.51 29.68
N THR A 41 -26.75 -7.03 28.78
CA THR A 41 -26.76 -8.45 28.41
C THR A 41 -26.20 -9.34 29.53
N PRO A 42 -26.72 -10.58 29.70
CA PRO A 42 -26.14 -11.53 30.65
C PRO A 42 -24.67 -11.86 30.37
N ALA A 43 -24.29 -11.91 29.09
CA ALA A 43 -22.92 -12.18 28.68
C ALA A 43 -21.94 -11.10 29.13
N TYR A 44 -22.31 -9.82 28.99
CA TYR A 44 -21.47 -8.74 29.49
C TYR A 44 -21.31 -8.81 31.02
N LYS A 45 -22.36 -9.14 31.78
CA LYS A 45 -22.26 -9.27 33.25
C LYS A 45 -21.31 -10.39 33.67
N ALA A 46 -21.38 -11.56 33.02
CA ALA A 46 -20.46 -12.66 33.27
C ALA A 46 -19.02 -12.29 32.93
N PHE A 47 -18.84 -11.61 31.80
CA PHE A 47 -17.56 -11.09 31.32
C PHE A 47 -16.97 -10.02 32.28
N ALA A 48 -17.77 -9.05 32.72
CA ALA A 48 -17.35 -7.96 33.59
C ALA A 48 -16.90 -8.46 34.98
N ASN A 49 -17.54 -9.51 35.49
CA ASN A 49 -17.11 -10.16 36.73
C ASN A 49 -15.72 -10.80 36.61
N ARG A 50 -15.41 -11.40 35.45
CA ARG A 50 -14.12 -12.04 35.19
C ARG A 50 -12.98 -11.03 35.02
N PHE A 51 -13.27 -9.87 34.40
CA PHE A 51 -12.26 -8.88 34.02
C PHE A 51 -12.41 -7.52 34.73
N SER A 52 -12.96 -7.52 35.95
CA SER A 52 -13.33 -6.31 36.69
C SER A 52 -12.23 -5.24 36.77
N ASN A 53 -10.98 -5.66 36.97
CA ASN A 53 -9.82 -4.77 37.08
C ASN A 53 -9.39 -4.06 35.78
N TRP A 54 -9.91 -4.51 34.64
CA TRP A 54 -9.57 -4.08 33.29
C TRP A 54 -10.80 -3.73 32.45
N ILE A 55 -11.99 -3.64 33.07
CA ILE A 55 -13.26 -3.45 32.38
C ILE A 55 -13.28 -2.21 31.47
N PHE A 56 -12.51 -1.18 31.83
CA PHE A 56 -12.37 0.03 31.02
C PHE A 56 -11.82 -0.25 29.62
N LEU A 57 -10.84 -1.15 29.46
CA LEU A 57 -10.28 -1.51 28.14
C LEU A 57 -11.35 -2.17 27.27
N PHE A 58 -12.13 -3.02 27.89
CA PHE A 58 -13.15 -3.79 27.22
C PHE A 58 -14.37 -2.95 26.85
N ASP A 59 -14.75 -2.00 27.70
CA ASP A 59 -15.76 -1.00 27.39
C ASP A 59 -15.41 -0.23 26.13
N GLU A 60 -14.15 0.21 25.98
CA GLU A 60 -13.67 0.90 24.79
C GLU A 60 -13.63 -0.02 23.55
N ALA A 61 -13.10 -1.24 23.69
CA ALA A 61 -13.10 -2.24 22.63
C ALA A 61 -14.51 -2.55 22.09
N ILE A 62 -15.52 -2.63 22.97
CA ILE A 62 -16.91 -2.84 22.57
C ILE A 62 -17.43 -1.66 21.72
N LYS A 63 -16.98 -0.43 21.97
CA LYS A 63 -17.38 0.72 21.14
C LYS A 63 -16.88 0.52 19.71
N ASP A 64 -15.60 0.17 19.57
CA ASP A 64 -14.98 -0.06 18.26
C ASP A 64 -15.59 -1.27 17.55
N MET A 65 -15.92 -2.33 18.28
CA MET A 65 -16.65 -3.49 17.76
C MET A 65 -17.98 -3.09 17.13
N LEU A 66 -18.77 -2.28 17.84
CA LEU A 66 -20.06 -1.80 17.36
C LEU A 66 -19.89 -0.93 16.12
N THR A 67 -18.99 0.06 16.16
CA THR A 67 -18.71 0.92 14.99
C THR A 67 -18.23 0.13 13.78
N ALA A 68 -17.34 -0.86 13.98
CA ALA A 68 -16.88 -1.75 12.92
C ALA A 68 -18.01 -2.61 12.36
N LEU A 69 -18.99 -3.00 13.18
CA LEU A 69 -20.15 -3.78 12.73
C LEU A 69 -21.09 -2.94 11.86
N GLU A 70 -21.27 -1.65 12.19
CA GLU A 70 -22.10 -0.73 11.42
C GLU A 70 -21.51 -0.41 10.04
N SER A 71 -20.18 -0.29 9.98
CA SER A 71 -19.41 0.02 8.77
C SER A 71 -18.93 -1.22 8.00
N PHE A 72 -19.23 -2.42 8.48
CA PHE A 72 -18.70 -3.67 7.90
C PHE A 72 -19.13 -3.86 6.44
N GLN A 73 -18.15 -3.92 5.54
CA GLN A 73 -18.33 -4.27 4.12
C GLN A 73 -17.61 -5.58 3.83
N SER A 74 -18.28 -6.50 3.15
CA SER A 74 -17.79 -7.87 2.93
C SER A 74 -16.75 -8.03 1.82
N SER A 75 -16.39 -6.97 1.09
CA SER A 75 -15.56 -7.06 -0.13
C SER A 75 -14.08 -6.73 0.04
N THR A 76 -13.60 -6.44 1.25
CA THR A 76 -12.24 -5.91 1.48
C THR A 76 -11.18 -6.96 1.83
N TYR A 77 -11.55 -8.25 1.86
CA TYR A 77 -10.67 -9.35 2.23
C TYR A 77 -10.82 -10.55 1.27
N ILE A 78 -9.88 -11.48 1.35
CA ILE A 78 -9.91 -12.75 0.62
C ILE A 78 -10.03 -13.89 1.64
N VAL A 79 -10.81 -14.92 1.32
CA VAL A 79 -10.84 -16.16 2.09
C VAL A 79 -9.89 -17.16 1.45
N GLN A 80 -8.90 -17.63 2.18
CA GLN A 80 -7.94 -18.62 1.70
C GLN A 80 -7.48 -19.55 2.83
N ASN A 81 -7.46 -20.86 2.57
CA ASN A 81 -7.00 -21.87 3.52
C ASN A 81 -7.67 -21.75 4.90
N ASP A 82 -8.99 -21.60 4.92
CA ASP A 82 -9.78 -21.46 6.14
C ASP A 82 -9.43 -20.20 6.97
N ARG A 83 -8.92 -19.14 6.33
CA ARG A 83 -8.53 -17.87 6.98
C ARG A 83 -8.93 -16.66 6.16
N ILE A 84 -9.11 -15.55 6.86
CA ILE A 84 -9.21 -14.21 6.27
C ILE A 84 -7.79 -13.69 6.02
N VAL A 85 -7.50 -13.30 4.78
CA VAL A 85 -6.20 -12.80 4.35
C VAL A 85 -6.33 -11.50 3.58
N TYR A 86 -5.28 -10.69 3.62
CA TYR A 86 -5.22 -9.37 2.99
C TYR A 86 -4.07 -9.29 2.00
N VAL A 87 -4.15 -8.36 1.05
CA VAL A 87 -3.04 -8.08 0.12
C VAL A 87 -2.15 -7.01 0.76
N ASP A 88 -0.87 -7.33 1.00
CA ASP A 88 0.14 -6.37 1.43
C ASP A 88 1.43 -6.49 0.58
N GLY A 89 1.75 -5.42 -0.14
CA GLY A 89 2.89 -5.43 -1.07
C GLY A 89 2.70 -6.50 -2.14
N GLU A 90 3.72 -7.33 -2.40
CA GLU A 90 3.69 -8.35 -3.46
C GLU A 90 2.92 -9.62 -3.07
N SER A 91 2.41 -9.73 -1.84
CA SER A 91 1.92 -11.01 -1.33
C SER A 91 0.61 -10.88 -0.56
N ILE A 92 -0.11 -11.99 -0.53
CA ILE A 92 -1.20 -12.20 0.41
C ILE A 92 -0.58 -12.51 1.77
N VAL A 93 -1.02 -11.80 2.79
CA VAL A 93 -0.57 -11.92 4.19
C VAL A 93 -1.73 -12.37 5.06
N ASP A 94 -1.45 -13.35 5.95
CA ASP A 94 -2.42 -13.92 6.89
C ASP A 94 -2.22 -13.42 8.33
N ASN A 95 -1.21 -12.58 8.55
CA ASN A 95 -0.85 -11.99 9.85
C ASN A 95 -1.29 -10.53 10.00
N VAL A 96 -2.13 -10.03 9.09
CA VAL A 96 -2.68 -8.66 9.14
C VAL A 96 -4.13 -8.71 9.61
N VAL A 97 -4.45 -7.85 10.58
CA VAL A 97 -5.79 -7.72 11.15
C VAL A 97 -6.21 -6.27 11.05
N HIS A 98 -7.32 -6.02 10.35
CA HIS A 98 -7.96 -4.70 10.25
C HIS A 98 -8.99 -4.54 11.37
N GLY A 99 -8.49 -4.49 12.61
CA GLY A 99 -9.28 -4.33 13.82
C GLY A 99 -10.47 -5.28 13.88
N TYR A 100 -11.62 -4.76 14.33
CA TYR A 100 -12.84 -5.56 14.49
C TYR A 100 -13.54 -5.89 13.17
N SER A 101 -13.21 -5.22 12.06
CA SER A 101 -13.74 -5.59 10.74
C SER A 101 -13.28 -6.98 10.31
N THR A 102 -12.04 -7.36 10.61
CA THR A 102 -11.55 -8.73 10.38
C THR A 102 -12.32 -9.75 11.23
N ILE A 103 -12.64 -9.41 12.48
CA ILE A 103 -13.44 -10.28 13.35
C ILE A 103 -14.83 -10.51 12.75
N TRP A 104 -15.48 -9.46 12.26
CA TRP A 104 -16.78 -9.57 11.58
C TRP A 104 -16.70 -10.30 10.24
N ALA A 105 -15.57 -10.23 9.53
CA ALA A 105 -15.31 -11.04 8.35
C ALA A 105 -15.33 -12.54 8.67
N TYR A 106 -14.69 -12.96 9.76
CA TYR A 106 -14.74 -14.36 10.20
C TYR A 106 -16.16 -14.83 10.50
N TYR A 107 -16.98 -14.01 11.18
CA TYR A 107 -18.38 -14.34 11.44
C TYR A 107 -19.20 -14.45 10.16
N HIS A 108 -19.08 -13.46 9.27
CA HIS A 108 -19.80 -13.41 8.00
C HIS A 108 -19.47 -14.59 7.08
N GLU A 109 -18.19 -14.97 6.96
CA GLU A 109 -17.78 -16.09 6.11
C GLU A 109 -18.08 -17.44 6.74
N HIS A 110 -18.14 -17.53 8.08
CA HIS A 110 -18.63 -18.73 8.75
C HIS A 110 -20.13 -18.96 8.49
N GLU A 111 -20.97 -17.91 8.52
CA GLU A 111 -22.39 -18.01 8.17
C GLU A 111 -22.63 -18.47 6.72
N LYS A 112 -21.64 -18.26 5.84
CA LYS A 112 -21.65 -18.70 4.43
C LYS A 112 -21.00 -20.05 4.20
N ASP A 113 -20.61 -20.75 5.26
CA ASP A 113 -19.87 -22.02 5.21
C ASP A 113 -18.51 -21.96 4.49
N ASN A 114 -17.93 -20.75 4.34
CA ASN A 114 -16.61 -20.55 3.72
C ASN A 114 -15.46 -20.70 4.73
N ILE A 115 -15.74 -20.57 6.03
CA ILE A 115 -14.78 -20.74 7.13
C ILE A 115 -15.33 -21.72 8.18
N SER A 116 -14.46 -22.60 8.68
CA SER A 116 -14.75 -23.58 9.71
C SER A 116 -14.99 -22.93 11.08
N LYS A 117 -15.77 -23.61 11.91
CA LYS A 117 -16.00 -23.20 13.30
C LYS A 117 -14.70 -23.07 14.09
N VAL A 118 -13.74 -23.96 13.85
CA VAL A 118 -12.42 -23.95 14.53
C VAL A 118 -11.65 -22.68 14.17
N SER A 119 -11.67 -22.29 12.90
CA SER A 119 -11.01 -21.05 12.47
C SER A 119 -11.70 -19.81 13.02
N LEU A 120 -13.03 -19.75 13.02
CA LEU A 120 -13.76 -18.67 13.69
C LEU A 120 -13.33 -18.55 15.15
N GLU A 121 -13.39 -19.63 15.93
CA GLU A 121 -13.03 -19.61 17.35
C GLU A 121 -11.56 -19.24 17.60
N THR A 122 -10.67 -19.61 16.68
CA THR A 122 -9.23 -19.31 16.79
C THR A 122 -8.89 -17.87 16.46
N ASN A 123 -9.68 -17.18 15.62
CA ASN A 123 -9.32 -15.86 15.08
C ASN A 123 -10.16 -14.69 15.63
N VAL A 124 -11.06 -14.95 16.58
CA VAL A 124 -11.87 -13.90 17.22
C VAL A 124 -11.48 -13.68 18.69
N GLY A 125 -11.57 -12.44 19.14
CA GLY A 125 -11.19 -12.03 20.49
C GLY A 125 -11.32 -10.52 20.69
N ILE A 126 -10.80 -10.01 21.80
CA ILE A 126 -10.63 -8.57 22.01
C ILE A 126 -9.19 -8.20 21.71
N ILE A 127 -9.00 -7.23 20.82
CA ILE A 127 -7.69 -6.76 20.39
C ILE A 127 -7.30 -5.60 21.31
N VAL A 128 -6.17 -5.73 22.00
CA VAL A 128 -5.60 -4.66 22.84
C VAL A 128 -4.32 -4.17 22.20
N ASN A 129 -4.32 -2.93 21.72
CA ASN A 129 -3.15 -2.23 21.23
C ASN A 129 -2.19 -1.95 22.40
N CYS A 130 -0.95 -2.43 22.24
CA CYS A 130 0.12 -2.37 23.24
C CYS A 130 1.21 -1.34 22.88
N GLY A 131 0.93 -0.43 21.94
CA GLY A 131 1.78 0.69 21.59
C GLY A 131 1.84 0.94 20.10
N THR A 132 2.49 2.03 19.72
CA THR A 132 2.70 2.45 18.33
C THR A 132 4.15 2.86 18.17
N PHE A 133 4.91 2.11 17.37
CA PHE A 133 6.34 2.32 17.14
C PHE A 133 6.57 2.87 15.74
N SER A 134 7.03 4.12 15.65
CA SER A 134 7.40 4.74 14.37
C SER A 134 8.59 4.04 13.72
N TYR A 135 8.45 3.58 12.48
CA TYR A 135 9.58 3.04 11.71
C TYR A 135 10.68 4.08 11.49
N ALA A 136 10.30 5.36 11.38
CA ALA A 136 11.24 6.45 11.18
C ALA A 136 12.12 6.69 12.42
N GLU A 137 11.64 6.37 13.62
CA GLU A 137 12.37 6.60 14.87
C GLU A 137 13.27 5.41 15.25
N MET A 138 12.89 4.19 14.86
CA MET A 138 13.66 2.97 15.16
C MET A 138 15.15 3.04 14.77
N PRO A 139 15.57 3.60 13.61
CA PRO A 139 16.97 3.74 13.26
C PRO A 139 17.82 4.50 14.29
N HIS A 140 17.23 5.43 15.04
CA HIS A 140 17.95 6.23 16.05
C HIS A 140 18.42 5.39 17.25
N GLU A 141 17.89 4.18 17.43
CA GLU A 141 18.32 3.26 18.48
C GLU A 141 19.62 2.52 18.12
N PHE A 142 20.02 2.55 16.85
CA PHE A 142 21.24 1.89 16.39
C PHE A 142 22.43 2.84 16.45
N ALA A 143 23.55 2.34 16.97
CA ALA A 143 24.81 3.11 17.04
C ALA A 143 25.35 3.52 15.65
N TYR A 144 25.05 2.72 14.62
CA TYR A 144 25.49 2.96 13.24
C TYR A 144 24.32 2.78 12.26
N ILE A 145 24.05 3.83 11.48
CA ILE A 145 23.05 3.82 10.42
C ILE A 145 23.78 3.75 9.08
N THR A 146 23.56 2.67 8.32
CA THR A 146 24.11 2.48 6.98
C THR A 146 23.00 2.00 6.04
N GLY A 147 23.17 2.21 4.74
CA GLY A 147 22.18 1.79 3.75
C GLY A 147 22.76 1.71 2.35
N VAL A 148 22.11 0.90 1.51
CA VAL A 148 22.43 0.73 0.09
C VAL A 148 21.21 0.99 -0.75
N THR A 149 21.38 1.70 -1.86
CA THR A 149 20.31 1.93 -2.83
C THR A 149 20.89 2.17 -4.22
N GLY A 150 20.18 1.70 -5.25
CA GLY A 150 20.53 1.96 -6.65
C GLY A 150 20.14 3.37 -7.12
N THR A 151 19.32 4.09 -6.34
CA THR A 151 18.66 5.34 -6.77
C THR A 151 19.05 6.56 -5.93
N LEU A 152 20.19 6.53 -5.24
CA LEU A 152 20.63 7.64 -4.37
C LEU A 152 20.70 8.99 -5.12
N LYS A 153 21.00 8.98 -6.42
CA LYS A 153 21.08 10.18 -7.27
C LYS A 153 19.73 10.79 -7.62
N THR A 154 18.65 10.03 -7.51
CA THR A 154 17.30 10.45 -7.90
C THR A 154 16.47 10.89 -6.71
N LEU A 155 17.04 10.87 -5.49
CA LEU A 155 16.35 11.31 -4.29
C LEU A 155 16.06 12.81 -4.37
N ALA A 156 14.87 13.18 -3.95
CA ALA A 156 14.47 14.57 -3.80
C ALA A 156 15.35 15.29 -2.76
N THR A 157 15.42 16.61 -2.84
CA THR A 157 16.19 17.46 -1.92
C THR A 157 15.70 17.29 -0.49
N SER A 158 14.38 17.22 -0.29
CA SER A 158 13.76 16.87 1.00
C SER A 158 14.27 15.54 1.55
N GLU A 159 14.26 14.46 0.78
CA GLU A 159 14.75 13.14 1.20
C GLU A 159 16.26 13.16 1.52
N GLN A 160 17.05 13.86 0.70
CA GLN A 160 18.47 14.05 0.98
C GLN A 160 18.70 14.84 2.27
N ASN A 161 17.85 15.83 2.55
CA ASN A 161 17.87 16.57 3.80
C ASN A 161 17.49 15.70 4.98
N ILE A 162 16.51 14.79 4.84
CA ILE A 162 16.15 13.84 5.90
C ILE A 162 17.34 12.92 6.21
N LEU A 163 17.94 12.30 5.19
CA LEU A 163 19.12 11.44 5.37
C LEU A 163 20.25 12.18 6.12
N ARG A 164 20.50 13.45 5.77
CA ARG A 164 21.57 14.25 6.39
C ARG A 164 21.23 14.78 7.77
N LYS A 165 20.04 15.37 7.95
CA LYS A 165 19.66 16.11 9.16
C LYS A 165 19.05 15.21 10.23
N VAL A 166 18.26 14.22 9.83
CA VAL A 166 17.57 13.30 10.75
C VAL A 166 18.50 12.13 11.04
N TYR A 167 18.92 11.37 10.02
CA TYR A 167 19.72 10.15 10.21
C TYR A 167 21.24 10.35 10.23
N ASN A 168 21.71 11.60 10.13
CA ASN A 168 23.14 11.93 10.12
C ASN A 168 23.98 11.15 9.08
N VAL A 169 23.38 10.79 7.95
CA VAL A 169 24.06 10.10 6.84
C VAL A 169 24.80 11.14 6.00
N GLN A 170 26.07 11.40 6.37
CA GLN A 170 26.90 12.41 5.72
C GLN A 170 27.68 11.86 4.52
N LYS A 171 28.11 10.60 4.59
CA LYS A 171 28.97 9.99 3.56
C LYS A 171 28.13 9.28 2.51
N LYS A 172 28.25 9.72 1.25
CA LYS A 172 27.66 9.07 0.07
C LYS A 172 28.79 8.45 -0.74
N THR A 173 28.74 7.14 -0.97
CA THR A 173 29.73 6.42 -1.79
C THR A 173 29.03 5.85 -3.01
N PHE A 174 29.56 6.11 -4.21
CA PHE A 174 29.05 5.57 -5.46
C PHE A 174 30.00 4.49 -5.96
N ILE A 175 29.52 3.26 -5.98
CA ILE A 175 30.28 2.11 -6.47
C ILE A 175 29.98 1.97 -7.97
N PRO A 176 31.01 1.97 -8.85
CA PRO A 176 30.79 1.72 -10.27
C PRO A 176 30.29 0.28 -10.50
N SER A 177 29.51 0.09 -11.56
CA SER A 177 29.08 -1.25 -11.96
C SER A 177 30.28 -2.06 -12.43
N VAL A 178 30.38 -3.31 -11.97
CA VAL A 178 31.36 -4.29 -12.49
C VAL A 178 31.11 -4.64 -13.96
N PHE A 179 29.91 -4.35 -14.48
CA PHE A 179 29.50 -4.61 -15.86
C PHE A 179 29.62 -3.38 -16.78
N GLY A 180 30.25 -2.30 -16.30
CA GLY A 180 30.39 -1.06 -17.05
C GLY A 180 29.09 -0.27 -17.17
N SER A 181 28.98 0.52 -18.24
CA SER A 181 27.81 1.37 -18.51
C SER A 181 26.57 0.53 -18.88
N SER A 182 25.40 1.05 -18.52
CA SER A 182 24.12 0.44 -18.88
C SER A 182 23.91 0.43 -20.39
N ASN A 183 23.68 -0.74 -20.98
CA ASN A 183 23.35 -0.93 -22.41
C ASN A 183 21.83 -0.74 -22.68
N ARG A 184 21.18 0.08 -21.87
CA ARG A 184 19.74 0.36 -21.96
C ARG A 184 19.48 1.45 -22.98
N MET A 185 18.56 1.18 -23.91
CA MET A 185 18.05 2.18 -24.83
C MET A 185 16.83 2.88 -24.20
N PHE A 186 16.97 4.18 -23.97
CA PHE A 186 15.87 5.06 -23.58
C PHE A 186 16.16 6.48 -24.09
N ASN A 187 15.27 6.99 -24.92
CA ASN A 187 15.26 8.36 -25.41
C ASN A 187 13.99 9.05 -24.90
N SER A 188 14.16 9.94 -23.92
CA SER A 188 13.05 10.66 -23.28
C SER A 188 12.19 11.50 -24.22
N SER A 189 12.67 11.81 -25.43
CA SER A 189 11.94 12.60 -26.43
C SER A 189 11.05 11.76 -27.34
N THR A 190 11.25 10.44 -27.42
CA THR A 190 10.49 9.54 -28.33
C THR A 190 9.83 8.38 -27.60
N ASP A 191 10.41 7.94 -26.48
CA ASP A 191 10.00 6.74 -25.77
C ASP A 191 9.00 7.05 -24.64
N VAL A 192 8.48 8.27 -24.60
CA VAL A 192 7.38 8.67 -23.71
C VAL A 192 6.26 9.17 -24.58
N LEU A 193 5.18 8.40 -24.63
CA LEU A 193 4.01 8.69 -25.45
C LEU A 193 2.82 8.94 -24.53
N VAL A 194 2.06 10.00 -24.79
CA VAL A 194 0.79 10.27 -24.14
C VAL A 194 -0.30 10.08 -25.18
N VAL A 195 -1.29 9.25 -24.86
CA VAL A 195 -2.36 8.85 -25.77
C VAL A 195 -3.72 9.06 -25.12
N LYS A 196 -4.73 9.18 -25.98
CA LYS A 196 -6.14 9.22 -25.57
C LYS A 196 -6.64 7.84 -25.20
N GLU A 197 -7.72 7.78 -24.44
CA GLU A 197 -8.37 6.51 -24.05
C GLU A 197 -8.71 5.61 -25.24
N SER A 198 -9.19 6.18 -26.35
CA SER A 198 -9.52 5.42 -27.56
C SER A 198 -8.32 4.73 -28.23
N GLU A 199 -7.11 5.23 -27.98
CA GLU A 199 -5.87 4.75 -28.61
C GLU A 199 -5.00 3.95 -27.65
N TYR A 200 -5.33 3.95 -26.35
CA TYR A 200 -4.46 3.43 -25.29
C TYR A 200 -4.16 1.94 -25.45
N TYR A 201 -5.20 1.08 -25.51
CA TYR A 201 -4.99 -0.36 -25.65
C TYR A 201 -4.42 -0.75 -27.01
N MET A 202 -4.77 -0.03 -28.08
CA MET A 202 -4.17 -0.23 -29.40
C MET A 202 -2.67 0.09 -29.39
N SER A 203 -2.26 1.17 -28.71
CA SER A 203 -0.86 1.58 -28.59
C SER A 203 -0.06 0.57 -27.76
N LEU A 204 -0.60 0.10 -26.63
CA LEU A 204 0.01 -0.95 -25.83
C LEU A 204 0.18 -2.24 -26.63
N ARG A 205 -0.86 -2.65 -27.37
CA ARG A 205 -0.85 -3.85 -28.22
C ARG A 205 0.18 -3.74 -29.34
N GLY A 206 0.25 -2.60 -30.02
CA GLY A 206 1.21 -2.34 -31.09
C GLY A 206 2.66 -2.48 -30.62
N ASP A 207 2.99 -1.94 -29.44
CA ASP A 207 4.32 -2.09 -28.84
C ASP A 207 4.64 -3.53 -28.46
N ILE A 208 3.68 -4.26 -27.87
CA ILE A 208 3.83 -5.70 -27.59
C ILE A 208 4.15 -6.46 -28.87
N ASP A 209 3.41 -6.19 -29.96
CA ASP A 209 3.63 -6.86 -31.23
C ASP A 209 4.99 -6.55 -31.81
N VAL A 210 5.39 -5.28 -31.93
CA VAL A 210 6.70 -4.91 -32.47
C VAL A 210 7.85 -5.59 -31.72
N VAL A 211 7.77 -5.63 -30.38
CA VAL A 211 8.80 -6.23 -29.54
C VAL A 211 8.81 -7.76 -29.68
N CYS A 212 7.65 -8.41 -29.64
CA CYS A 212 7.57 -9.87 -29.73
C CYS A 212 7.97 -10.38 -31.12
N HIS A 213 7.59 -9.69 -32.21
CA HIS A 213 8.01 -10.03 -33.57
C HIS A 213 9.53 -9.87 -33.77
N ALA A 214 10.17 -8.99 -33.02
CA ALA A 214 11.63 -8.86 -32.99
C ALA A 214 12.32 -9.97 -32.16
N GLY A 215 11.60 -10.97 -31.66
CA GLY A 215 12.15 -12.05 -30.84
C GLY A 215 12.61 -11.58 -29.46
N ARG A 216 12.00 -10.52 -28.94
CA ARG A 216 12.31 -9.96 -27.61
C ARG A 216 11.21 -10.30 -26.60
N ALA A 217 11.54 -10.20 -25.31
CA ALA A 217 10.60 -10.34 -24.21
C ALA A 217 10.10 -8.96 -23.79
N ILE A 218 8.83 -8.85 -23.36
CA ILE A 218 8.24 -7.61 -22.86
C ILE A 218 7.64 -7.76 -21.47
N LEU A 219 7.97 -6.82 -20.58
CA LEU A 219 7.39 -6.65 -19.25
C LEU A 219 6.53 -5.39 -19.25
N VAL A 220 5.22 -5.53 -19.08
CA VAL A 220 4.26 -4.43 -19.09
C VAL A 220 3.77 -4.17 -17.67
N PHE A 221 4.08 -2.99 -17.12
CA PHE A 221 3.75 -2.62 -15.74
C PHE A 221 2.52 -1.71 -15.69
N PHE A 222 1.47 -2.18 -15.02
CA PHE A 222 0.23 -1.47 -14.75
C PHE A 222 0.19 -0.92 -13.32
N GLU A 223 -0.49 0.20 -13.12
CA GLU A 223 -0.62 0.81 -11.79
C GLU A 223 -1.36 -0.08 -10.80
N SER A 224 -2.39 -0.81 -11.25
CA SER A 224 -3.24 -1.66 -10.43
C SER A 224 -3.63 -2.96 -11.13
N ASP A 225 -4.03 -3.97 -10.34
CA ASP A 225 -4.62 -5.23 -10.82
C ASP A 225 -5.86 -4.97 -11.70
N GLU A 226 -6.68 -3.97 -11.36
CA GLU A 226 -7.85 -3.58 -12.14
C GLU A 226 -7.48 -3.12 -13.56
N LYS A 227 -6.53 -2.17 -13.69
CA LYS A 227 -6.08 -1.68 -15.00
C LYS A 227 -5.44 -2.78 -15.84
N LEU A 228 -4.66 -3.66 -15.19
CA LEU A 228 -4.07 -4.83 -15.82
C LEU A 228 -5.16 -5.75 -16.39
N MET A 229 -6.16 -6.08 -15.57
CA MET A 229 -7.25 -6.98 -15.98
C MET A 229 -8.16 -6.37 -17.05
N ASN A 230 -8.34 -5.04 -17.04
CA ASN A 230 -9.08 -4.34 -18.09
C ASN A 230 -8.38 -4.47 -19.45
N PHE A 231 -7.05 -4.31 -19.50
CA PHE A 231 -6.28 -4.55 -20.71
C PHE A 231 -6.27 -6.05 -21.10
N TYR A 232 -6.11 -6.96 -20.13
CA TYR A 232 -6.11 -8.40 -20.40
C TYR A 232 -7.43 -8.92 -20.98
N ASN A 233 -8.55 -8.30 -20.59
CA ASN A 233 -9.88 -8.65 -21.08
C ASN A 233 -10.32 -7.82 -22.29
N SER A 234 -9.49 -6.91 -22.79
CA SER A 234 -9.82 -6.04 -23.91
C SER A 234 -9.85 -6.80 -25.24
N SER A 235 -10.52 -6.22 -26.23
CA SER A 235 -10.63 -6.83 -27.55
C SER A 235 -9.27 -6.92 -28.26
N GLU A 236 -8.37 -5.99 -27.97
CA GLU A 236 -7.05 -5.84 -28.56
C GLU A 236 -6.10 -6.99 -28.19
N LEU A 237 -6.22 -7.53 -26.97
CA LEU A 237 -5.38 -8.63 -26.49
C LEU A 237 -5.97 -10.03 -26.74
N SER A 238 -7.23 -10.10 -27.17
CA SER A 238 -7.98 -11.36 -27.33
C SER A 238 -7.25 -12.42 -28.17
N SER A 239 -6.51 -12.01 -29.20
CA SER A 239 -5.78 -12.88 -30.13
C SER A 239 -4.58 -13.61 -29.52
N ILE A 240 -3.92 -13.03 -28.50
CA ILE A 240 -2.73 -13.61 -27.86
C ILE A 240 -2.93 -13.92 -26.38
N LYS A 241 -4.18 -13.83 -25.90
CA LYS A 241 -4.52 -13.91 -24.47
C LYS A 241 -3.94 -15.13 -23.77
N ASN A 242 -3.89 -16.27 -24.47
CA ASN A 242 -3.35 -17.54 -23.93
C ASN A 242 -1.82 -17.56 -23.80
N ASP A 243 -1.11 -16.69 -24.52
CA ASP A 243 0.36 -16.63 -24.52
C ASP A 243 0.91 -15.59 -23.53
N VAL A 244 0.02 -14.74 -23.02
CA VAL A 244 0.31 -13.68 -22.04
C VAL A 244 0.36 -14.25 -20.64
N GLN A 245 1.43 -13.92 -19.93
CA GLN A 245 1.58 -14.26 -18.51
C GLN A 245 1.17 -13.07 -17.63
N ILE A 246 0.49 -13.35 -16.52
CA ILE A 246 0.10 -12.33 -15.53
C ILE A 246 0.83 -12.60 -14.22
N ILE A 247 1.42 -11.54 -13.64
CA ILE A 247 2.04 -11.55 -12.32
C ILE A 247 1.40 -10.45 -11.47
N THR A 248 0.50 -10.85 -10.58
CA THR A 248 -0.11 -9.94 -9.58
C THR A 248 0.11 -10.50 -8.17
N GLU A 249 -0.20 -9.68 -7.17
CA GLU A 249 -0.11 -10.01 -5.75
C GLU A 249 -0.95 -11.25 -5.38
N LYS A 250 -2.00 -11.51 -6.18
CA LYS A 250 -2.93 -12.64 -6.03
C LYS A 250 -2.33 -13.98 -6.49
N VAL A 251 -1.27 -13.96 -7.30
CA VAL A 251 -0.59 -15.18 -7.76
C VAL A 251 0.20 -15.78 -6.59
N ALA A 252 -0.02 -17.06 -6.30
CA ALA A 252 0.68 -17.78 -5.23
C ALA A 252 2.20 -17.71 -5.39
N ALA A 253 2.93 -17.54 -4.28
CA ALA A 253 4.38 -17.32 -4.30
C ALA A 253 5.18 -18.39 -5.08
N LYS A 254 4.76 -19.66 -5.01
CA LYS A 254 5.39 -20.77 -5.74
C LYS A 254 5.25 -20.63 -7.25
N ASP A 255 4.06 -20.30 -7.73
CA ASP A 255 3.79 -20.14 -9.17
C ASP A 255 4.40 -18.84 -9.69
N ARG A 256 4.45 -17.81 -8.84
CA ARG A 256 5.09 -16.53 -9.14
C ARG A 256 6.57 -16.69 -9.47
N GLU A 257 7.33 -17.47 -8.70
CA GLU A 257 8.76 -17.69 -8.99
C GLU A 257 8.97 -18.35 -10.36
N LEU A 258 8.08 -19.29 -10.72
CA LEU A 258 8.10 -19.94 -12.03
C LEU A 258 7.77 -18.94 -13.15
N CYS A 259 6.76 -18.09 -12.95
CA CYS A 259 6.39 -17.02 -13.85
C CYS A 259 7.54 -16.03 -14.06
N ILE A 260 8.20 -15.57 -13.00
CA ILE A 260 9.35 -14.65 -13.09
C ILE A 260 10.49 -15.27 -13.92
N LYS A 261 10.81 -16.55 -13.69
CA LYS A 261 11.83 -17.27 -14.48
C LYS A 261 11.45 -17.40 -15.97
N ARG A 262 10.16 -17.48 -16.28
CA ARG A 262 9.64 -17.60 -17.66
C ARG A 262 9.45 -16.26 -18.36
N ALA A 263 9.41 -15.16 -17.62
CA ALA A 263 9.17 -13.83 -18.18
C ALA A 263 10.29 -13.36 -19.13
N ALA A 264 11.53 -13.84 -18.94
CA ALA A 264 12.68 -13.55 -19.79
C ALA A 264 12.89 -14.61 -20.90
N LEU A 265 11.80 -15.09 -21.51
CA LEU A 265 11.83 -15.99 -22.68
C LEU A 265 11.54 -15.21 -23.96
N GLU A 266 12.07 -15.68 -25.09
CA GLU A 266 11.85 -15.08 -26.41
C GLU A 266 10.35 -14.99 -26.74
N GLY A 267 9.91 -13.82 -27.22
CA GLY A 267 8.52 -13.55 -27.58
C GLY A 267 7.54 -13.53 -26.39
N ARG A 268 8.02 -13.61 -25.14
CA ARG A 268 7.14 -13.67 -23.97
C ARG A 268 6.60 -12.29 -23.63
N THR A 269 5.28 -12.20 -23.49
CA THR A 269 4.58 -11.04 -22.91
C THR A 269 4.20 -11.33 -21.47
N THR A 270 4.66 -10.47 -20.54
CA THR A 270 4.30 -10.57 -19.13
C THR A 270 3.68 -9.25 -18.66
N LEU A 271 2.46 -9.30 -18.13
CA LEU A 271 1.78 -8.18 -17.50
C LEU A 271 2.00 -8.24 -15.99
N LEU A 272 2.37 -7.11 -15.38
CA LEU A 272 2.70 -7.01 -13.97
C LEU A 272 2.02 -5.80 -13.35
N THR A 273 1.69 -5.89 -12.06
CA THR A 273 1.31 -4.72 -11.27
C THR A 273 2.53 -3.92 -10.83
N ARG A 274 2.31 -2.64 -10.47
CA ARG A 274 3.30 -1.66 -10.00
C ARG A 274 4.25 -2.23 -8.95
N THR A 275 3.73 -3.09 -8.08
CA THR A 275 4.46 -3.70 -6.97
C THR A 275 5.71 -4.47 -7.41
N PHE A 276 5.64 -5.20 -8.54
CA PHE A 276 6.78 -5.97 -9.09
C PHE A 276 7.84 -5.10 -9.78
N GLY A 277 7.60 -3.78 -9.85
CA GLY A 277 8.60 -2.78 -10.22
C GLY A 277 9.74 -2.67 -9.20
N ARG A 278 9.51 -3.15 -7.96
CA ARG A 278 10.48 -3.26 -6.87
C ARG A 278 10.79 -4.74 -6.58
N GLY A 279 11.94 -5.05 -5.97
CA GLY A 279 12.22 -6.39 -5.40
C GLY A 279 12.49 -7.56 -6.36
N THR A 280 11.84 -7.62 -7.53
CA THR A 280 11.82 -8.81 -8.40
C THR A 280 12.88 -8.78 -9.52
N ASP A 281 13.63 -9.86 -9.71
CA ASP A 281 14.70 -9.95 -10.74
C ASP A 281 14.30 -10.81 -11.94
N PHE A 282 14.40 -10.22 -13.14
CA PHE A 282 14.07 -10.86 -14.42
C PHE A 282 15.37 -11.20 -15.17
N ILE A 283 16.03 -12.28 -14.73
CA ILE A 283 17.34 -12.66 -15.26
C ILE A 283 17.19 -13.25 -16.67
N CYS A 284 17.82 -12.60 -17.67
CA CYS A 284 17.89 -13.13 -19.02
C CYS A 284 19.03 -14.17 -19.12
N ARG A 285 18.69 -15.42 -19.40
CA ARG A 285 19.69 -16.49 -19.65
C ARG A 285 19.76 -16.90 -21.12
N ASN A 286 18.85 -16.39 -21.95
CA ASN A 286 18.75 -16.77 -23.35
C ASN A 286 19.63 -15.84 -24.21
N GLN A 287 20.66 -16.40 -24.84
CA GLN A 287 21.59 -15.65 -25.69
C GLN A 287 20.91 -15.06 -26.94
N GLN A 288 19.91 -15.73 -27.52
CA GLN A 288 19.15 -15.24 -28.66
C GLN A 288 18.32 -14.01 -28.27
N LEU A 289 17.68 -14.05 -27.10
CA LEU A 289 16.97 -12.89 -26.56
C LEU A 289 17.92 -11.69 -26.37
N LEU A 290 19.12 -11.91 -25.80
CA LEU A 290 20.12 -10.85 -25.65
C LEU A 290 20.60 -10.30 -27.00
N ALA A 291 20.83 -11.17 -27.99
CA ALA A 291 21.21 -10.77 -29.34
C ALA A 291 20.13 -9.89 -30.00
N ASN A 292 18.85 -10.23 -29.78
CA ASN A 292 17.69 -9.50 -30.27
C ASN A 292 17.44 -8.16 -29.54
N GLY A 293 18.25 -7.81 -28.52
CA GLY A 293 18.12 -6.55 -27.78
C GLY A 293 17.56 -6.71 -26.37
N GLY A 294 17.40 -7.94 -25.89
CA GLY A 294 17.02 -8.28 -24.53
C GLY A 294 15.60 -7.85 -24.16
N ILE A 295 15.38 -7.64 -22.87
CA ILE A 295 14.04 -7.37 -22.31
C ILE A 295 13.64 -5.92 -22.62
N HIS A 296 12.41 -5.76 -23.11
CA HIS A 296 11.74 -4.46 -23.18
C HIS A 296 10.86 -4.24 -21.95
N VAL A 297 10.97 -3.08 -21.33
CA VAL A 297 10.10 -2.67 -20.22
C VAL A 297 9.15 -1.59 -20.73
N LEU A 298 7.86 -1.85 -20.62
CA LEU A 298 6.79 -0.91 -20.95
C LEU A 298 6.06 -0.51 -19.65
N GLN A 299 6.14 0.76 -19.29
CA GLN A 299 5.44 1.29 -18.12
C GLN A 299 4.18 2.04 -18.57
N THR A 300 3.02 1.68 -18.02
CA THR A 300 1.73 2.19 -18.51
C THR A 300 1.14 3.32 -17.67
N PHE A 301 1.88 3.79 -16.67
CA PHE A 301 1.48 4.84 -15.72
C PHE A 301 2.67 5.74 -15.38
N PHE A 302 2.43 6.97 -14.94
CA PHE A 302 3.50 7.88 -14.55
C PHE A 302 3.82 7.74 -13.06
N SER A 303 4.99 7.21 -12.72
CA SER A 303 5.42 7.04 -11.33
C SER A 303 5.48 8.38 -10.59
N GLU A 304 4.92 8.41 -9.39
CA GLU A 304 4.97 9.59 -8.50
C GLU A 304 6.38 9.96 -8.07
N GLU A 305 7.24 8.96 -7.91
CA GLU A 305 8.65 9.13 -7.56
C GLU A 305 9.54 8.78 -8.76
N LEU A 306 10.53 9.63 -9.05
CA LEU A 306 11.56 9.33 -10.04
C LEU A 306 12.37 8.07 -9.66
N SER A 307 12.49 7.80 -8.35
CA SER A 307 13.17 6.62 -7.82
C SER A 307 12.49 5.32 -8.27
N GLU A 308 11.16 5.28 -8.26
CA GLU A 308 10.34 4.14 -8.68
C GLU A 308 10.45 3.91 -10.18
N GLU A 309 10.32 4.97 -10.98
CA GLU A 309 10.50 4.90 -12.44
C GLU A 309 11.87 4.32 -12.80
N CYS A 310 12.93 4.77 -12.13
CA CYS A 310 14.28 4.25 -12.34
C CYS A 310 14.42 2.77 -11.95
N GLN A 311 13.68 2.30 -10.95
CA GLN A 311 13.67 0.89 -10.54
C GLN A 311 12.93 0.02 -11.56
N ILE A 312 11.78 0.48 -12.07
CA ILE A 312 11.01 -0.20 -13.12
C ILE A 312 11.84 -0.27 -14.41
N MET A 313 12.36 0.87 -14.85
CA MET A 313 13.25 0.97 -16.01
C MET A 313 14.49 0.06 -15.87
N GLY A 314 14.98 -0.15 -14.65
CA GLY A 314 16.10 -1.03 -14.33
C GLY A 314 15.81 -2.54 -14.41
N ARG A 315 14.58 -2.97 -14.74
CA ARG A 315 14.21 -4.39 -14.84
C ARG A 315 14.62 -5.05 -16.16
N GLY A 316 14.90 -4.28 -17.22
CA GLY A 316 15.19 -4.83 -18.55
C GLY A 316 16.65 -4.95 -18.97
N ALA A 317 17.58 -4.25 -18.31
CA ALA A 317 18.99 -4.14 -18.73
C ALA A 317 19.94 -4.29 -17.53
N ARG A 318 20.00 -5.51 -16.98
CA ARG A 318 20.81 -5.83 -15.79
C ARG A 318 22.12 -6.49 -16.18
N GLN A 319 23.15 -6.33 -15.34
CA GLN A 319 24.43 -7.04 -15.49
C GLN A 319 25.12 -6.87 -16.86
N GLY A 320 24.91 -5.74 -17.53
CA GLY A 320 25.47 -5.48 -18.87
C GLY A 320 24.57 -5.93 -20.03
N ASP A 321 23.41 -6.55 -19.74
CA ASP A 321 22.44 -6.94 -20.74
C ASP A 321 21.90 -5.74 -21.53
N ARG A 322 21.58 -6.00 -22.79
CA ARG A 322 20.80 -5.07 -23.62
C ARG A 322 19.37 -5.06 -23.13
N GLY A 323 18.74 -3.90 -23.22
CA GLY A 323 17.31 -3.76 -22.95
C GLY A 323 16.83 -2.41 -23.45
N SER A 324 15.51 -2.22 -23.50
CA SER A 324 14.94 -0.90 -23.79
C SER A 324 13.76 -0.59 -22.88
N TYR A 325 13.45 0.68 -22.75
CA TYR A 325 12.39 1.17 -21.88
C TYR A 325 11.49 2.13 -22.65
N ARG A 326 10.19 2.01 -22.47
CA ARG A 326 9.19 2.89 -23.04
C ARG A 326 8.06 3.13 -22.04
N MET A 327 7.42 4.28 -22.17
CA MET A 327 6.30 4.69 -21.36
C MET A 327 5.13 5.09 -22.27
N ILE A 328 3.96 4.50 -22.03
CA ILE A 328 2.70 4.86 -22.70
C ILE A 328 1.72 5.29 -21.62
N LEU A 329 1.37 6.56 -21.63
CA LEU A 329 0.59 7.22 -20.60
C LEU A 329 -0.78 7.58 -21.14
N LEU A 330 -1.79 7.41 -20.30
CA LEU A 330 -3.13 7.90 -20.59
C LEU A 330 -3.21 9.39 -20.21
N ASP A 331 -3.64 10.23 -21.13
CA ASP A 331 -3.68 11.70 -20.99
C ASP A 331 -4.39 12.17 -19.71
N LYS A 332 -5.61 11.68 -19.48
CA LYS A 332 -6.42 11.97 -18.30
C LYS A 332 -5.77 11.56 -16.97
N GLU A 333 -4.83 10.61 -16.99
CA GLU A 333 -4.09 10.21 -15.79
C GLU A 333 -2.95 11.15 -15.43
N LEU A 334 -2.71 12.21 -16.22
CA LEU A 334 -1.70 13.23 -15.93
C LEU A 334 -2.26 14.45 -15.21
N GLU A 335 -3.56 14.49 -14.93
CA GLU A 335 -4.20 15.56 -14.15
C GLU A 335 -3.53 15.76 -12.79
N TRP A 336 -3.12 14.68 -12.11
CA TRP A 336 -2.51 14.81 -10.77
C TRP A 336 -1.17 15.56 -10.79
N VAL A 337 -0.45 15.54 -11.93
CA VAL A 337 0.87 16.19 -12.06
C VAL A 337 0.78 17.54 -12.77
N LEU A 338 -0.15 17.71 -13.71
CA LEU A 338 -0.35 18.96 -14.45
C LEU A 338 -1.35 19.91 -13.77
N GLY A 339 -2.21 19.38 -12.89
CA GLY A 339 -3.29 20.14 -12.25
C GLY A 339 -4.57 20.16 -13.08
N SER A 340 -5.54 20.98 -12.66
CA SER A 340 -6.87 21.07 -13.29
C SER A 340 -6.85 21.64 -14.71
N THR A 341 -5.76 22.31 -15.12
CA THR A 341 -5.55 22.86 -16.47
C THR A 341 -4.86 21.88 -17.42
N TRP A 342 -4.77 20.59 -17.06
CA TRP A 342 -4.01 19.60 -17.83
C TRP A 342 -4.46 19.47 -19.29
N GLU A 343 -5.75 19.65 -19.59
CA GLU A 343 -6.27 19.59 -20.97
C GLU A 343 -5.71 20.72 -21.85
N GLU A 344 -5.48 21.90 -21.27
CA GLU A 344 -4.90 23.06 -21.95
C GLU A 344 -3.37 22.98 -22.00
N ASP A 345 -2.76 22.49 -20.92
CA ASP A 345 -1.31 22.42 -20.76
C ASP A 345 -0.67 21.28 -21.55
N LEU A 346 -1.32 20.11 -21.60
CA LEU A 346 -0.78 18.91 -22.24
C LEU A 346 -0.42 19.13 -23.73
N PRO A 347 -1.28 19.73 -24.58
CA PRO A 347 -0.93 20.05 -25.97
C PRO A 347 0.30 20.95 -26.10
N ASN A 348 0.55 21.85 -25.13
CA ASN A 348 1.68 22.79 -25.14
C ASN A 348 3.01 22.16 -24.69
N ILE A 349 2.97 20.91 -24.19
CA ILE A 349 4.16 20.19 -23.72
C ILE A 349 4.49 18.96 -24.58
N ILE A 350 3.55 18.47 -25.40
CA ILE A 350 3.78 17.36 -26.33
C ILE A 350 4.93 17.69 -27.30
N GLY A 351 5.81 16.71 -27.51
CA GLY A 351 7.01 16.83 -28.35
C GLY A 351 8.28 16.48 -27.59
N SER A 352 9.43 16.95 -28.08
CA SER A 352 10.76 16.54 -27.58
C SER A 352 11.02 16.87 -26.11
N ASN A 353 10.27 17.80 -25.52
CA ASN A 353 10.39 18.24 -24.13
C ASN A 353 9.34 17.65 -23.18
N LEU A 354 8.43 16.79 -23.65
CA LEU A 354 7.31 16.25 -22.88
C LEU A 354 7.77 15.65 -21.54
N TYR A 355 8.65 14.64 -21.60
CA TYR A 355 9.16 13.98 -20.40
C TYR A 355 9.89 14.96 -19.46
N LYS A 356 10.66 15.90 -20.01
CA LYS A 356 11.41 16.87 -19.19
C LYS A 356 10.47 17.78 -18.39
N LYS A 357 9.37 18.24 -19.01
CA LYS A 357 8.36 19.07 -18.34
C LYS A 357 7.57 18.26 -17.31
N LEU A 358 7.12 17.05 -17.65
CA LEU A 358 6.42 16.15 -16.72
C LEU A 358 7.29 15.79 -15.50
N ASN A 359 8.55 15.43 -15.73
CA ASN A 359 9.48 15.10 -14.65
C ASN A 359 9.75 16.30 -13.74
N LYS A 360 9.85 17.52 -14.29
CA LYS A 360 9.96 18.74 -13.48
C LYS A 360 8.74 18.92 -12.59
N ALA A 361 7.54 18.90 -13.18
CA ALA A 361 6.28 19.05 -12.44
C ALA A 361 6.12 17.98 -11.34
N ARG A 362 6.47 16.73 -11.63
CA ARG A 362 6.51 15.64 -10.63
C ARG A 362 7.42 15.97 -9.45
N ASN A 363 8.66 16.38 -9.72
CA ASN A 363 9.63 16.65 -8.67
C ASN A 363 9.21 17.86 -7.83
N ASP A 364 8.69 18.92 -8.47
CA ASP A 364 8.18 20.11 -7.78
C ASP A 364 7.00 19.74 -6.86
N LEU A 365 6.07 18.89 -7.33
CA LEU A 365 4.96 18.38 -6.53
C LEU A 365 5.44 17.49 -5.38
N TYR A 366 6.38 16.57 -5.63
CA TYR A 366 6.92 15.68 -4.62
C TYR A 366 7.64 16.45 -3.50
N GLU A 367 8.43 17.48 -3.83
CA GLU A 367 9.09 18.34 -2.84
C GLU A 367 8.08 19.09 -1.97
N SER A 368 7.01 19.60 -2.57
CA SER A 368 5.91 20.26 -1.84
C SER A 368 5.23 19.29 -0.86
N ARG A 369 4.99 18.04 -1.29
CA ARG A 369 4.42 16.98 -0.43
C ARG A 369 5.32 16.61 0.73
N CYS A 370 6.64 16.56 0.52
CA CYS A 370 7.58 16.22 1.59
C CYS A 370 7.60 17.26 2.71
N GLY A 371 7.42 18.56 2.42
CA GLY A 371 7.32 19.58 3.46
C GLY A 371 6.12 19.38 4.40
N ALA A 372 4.99 18.88 3.88
CA ALA A 372 3.81 18.57 4.70
C ALA A 372 3.99 17.33 5.60
N LYS A 373 4.98 16.47 5.33
CA LYS A 373 5.26 15.23 6.09
C LYS A 373 5.99 15.49 7.42
N GLU A 374 6.59 16.65 7.62
CA GLU A 374 7.30 16.98 8.88
C GLU A 374 6.34 16.95 10.10
N LEU A 375 5.09 17.38 9.93
CA LEU A 375 4.07 17.38 11.00
C LEU A 375 3.66 15.95 11.43
N SER A 376 3.60 14.99 10.50
CA SER A 376 3.24 13.60 10.81
C SER A 376 4.36 12.90 11.58
N ILE A 377 5.62 13.22 11.28
CA ILE A 377 6.80 12.64 11.93
C ILE A 377 6.84 13.02 13.41
N ASP A 378 6.53 14.27 13.76
CA ASP A 378 6.56 14.73 15.16
C ASP A 378 5.48 14.05 16.01
N GLN A 379 4.28 13.83 15.48
CA GLN A 379 3.25 13.05 16.18
C GLN A 379 3.70 11.59 16.35
N CYS A 380 4.18 10.96 15.28
CA CYS A 380 4.68 9.58 15.32
C CYS A 380 5.81 9.41 16.34
N ARG A 381 6.66 10.43 16.52
CA ARG A 381 7.71 10.44 17.54
C ARG A 381 7.14 10.47 18.95
N GLN A 382 6.11 11.28 19.21
CA GLN A 382 5.48 11.35 20.53
C GLN A 382 4.86 10.00 20.93
N GLU A 383 4.17 9.35 19.99
CA GLU A 383 3.57 8.02 20.19
C GLU A 383 4.65 6.94 20.38
N HIS A 384 5.73 6.99 19.60
CA HIS A 384 6.89 6.11 19.76
C HIS A 384 7.51 6.22 21.16
N GLU A 385 7.79 7.44 21.62
CA GLU A 385 8.35 7.68 22.95
C GLU A 385 7.39 7.28 24.08
N ALA A 386 6.08 7.51 23.91
CA ALA A 386 5.09 7.04 24.86
C ALA A 386 5.09 5.50 24.95
N SER A 387 5.19 4.81 23.82
CA SER A 387 5.26 3.34 23.74
C SER A 387 6.53 2.79 24.39
N LYS A 388 7.67 3.47 24.24
CA LYS A 388 8.91 3.12 24.95
C LYS A 388 8.80 3.30 26.46
N ARG A 389 8.18 4.38 26.92
CA ARG A 389 7.89 4.59 28.36
C ARG A 389 6.96 3.52 28.90
N PHE A 390 5.97 3.09 28.11
CA PHE A 390 5.09 1.98 28.44
C PHE A 390 5.88 0.67 28.64
N MET A 391 6.79 0.32 27.72
CA MET A 391 7.64 -0.88 27.86
C MET A 391 8.51 -0.85 29.13
N SER A 392 9.12 0.30 29.44
CA SER A 392 9.90 0.49 30.67
C SER A 392 9.04 0.40 31.94
N SER A 393 7.80 0.91 31.89
CA SER A 393 6.85 0.84 32.99
C SER A 393 6.35 -0.58 33.22
N LEU A 394 6.14 -1.35 32.15
CA LEU A 394 5.78 -2.75 32.20
C LEU A 394 6.90 -3.59 32.85
N THR A 395 8.15 -3.35 32.46
CA THR A 395 9.33 -4.05 32.99
C THR A 395 9.59 -3.72 34.46
N SER A 396 9.32 -2.48 34.88
CA SER A 396 9.48 -2.06 36.28
C SER A 396 8.28 -2.36 37.18
N GLY A 397 7.19 -2.93 36.63
CA GLY A 397 5.99 -3.29 37.39
C GLY A 397 5.09 -2.12 37.79
N ASN A 398 5.21 -0.95 37.14
CA ASN A 398 4.36 0.21 37.41
C ASN A 398 2.98 0.06 36.73
N ILE A 399 2.08 -0.67 37.38
CA ILE A 399 0.74 -1.02 36.86
C ILE A 399 -0.13 0.21 36.61
N GLU A 400 -0.02 1.28 37.41
CA GLU A 400 -0.85 2.48 37.26
C GLU A 400 -0.55 3.22 35.95
N THR A 401 0.74 3.35 35.63
CA THR A 401 1.19 3.97 34.38
C THR A 401 0.81 3.10 33.18
N VAL A 402 0.95 1.77 33.31
CA VAL A 402 0.49 0.80 32.31
C VAL A 402 -1.01 0.93 32.03
N LYS A 403 -1.85 1.01 33.08
CA LYS A 403 -3.29 1.19 32.93
C LYS A 403 -3.65 2.50 32.23
N THR A 404 -2.98 3.58 32.62
CA THR A 404 -3.22 4.91 32.04
C THR A 404 -2.86 4.93 30.55
N PHE A 405 -1.71 4.35 30.18
CA PHE A 405 -1.30 4.22 28.80
C PHE A 405 -2.30 3.40 27.98
N LEU A 406 -2.63 2.19 28.44
CA LEU A 406 -3.55 1.30 27.73
C LEU A 406 -4.94 1.92 27.57
N LYS A 407 -5.43 2.68 28.55
CA LYS A 407 -6.70 3.40 28.46
C LYS A 407 -6.70 4.43 27.34
N ASN A 408 -5.64 5.22 27.23
CA ASN A 408 -5.53 6.26 26.21
C ASN A 408 -5.30 5.65 24.83
N GLN A 409 -4.46 4.61 24.75
CA GLN A 409 -4.09 3.97 23.49
C GLN A 409 -5.24 3.18 22.85
N ASN A 410 -6.16 2.67 23.66
CA ASN A 410 -7.31 1.88 23.23
C ASN A 410 -8.62 2.64 23.45
N GLN A 411 -8.59 3.97 23.42
CA GLN A 411 -9.81 4.75 23.54
C GLN A 411 -10.67 4.52 22.29
N GLY A 412 -11.86 3.96 22.49
CA GLY A 412 -12.72 3.52 21.41
C GLY A 412 -13.60 4.62 20.86
N ALA A 413 -14.46 4.26 19.91
CA ALA A 413 -15.37 5.15 19.22
C ALA A 413 -16.16 6.09 20.16
N SER A 414 -16.04 7.39 19.91
CA SER A 414 -16.85 8.40 20.60
C SER A 414 -18.28 8.35 20.08
N PHE A 415 -19.19 7.70 20.82
CA PHE A 415 -20.63 7.81 20.56
C PHE A 415 -21.12 9.22 20.90
N VAL A 416 -20.93 10.17 19.99
CA VAL A 416 -21.55 11.49 20.13
C VAL A 416 -23.05 11.32 19.84
N SER A 417 -23.86 11.40 20.90
CA SER A 417 -25.31 11.55 20.78
C SER A 417 -25.65 12.89 20.13
N GLY A 418 -25.61 12.91 18.80
CA GLY A 418 -25.86 14.09 17.99
C GLY A 418 -25.15 13.93 16.66
N SER A 419 -25.89 13.49 15.64
CA SER A 419 -25.38 13.44 14.27
C SER A 419 -25.08 14.87 13.80
N SER A 420 -23.86 15.35 14.01
CA SER A 420 -23.36 16.46 13.21
C SER A 420 -23.12 15.92 11.82
N ARG A 421 -23.99 16.27 10.86
CA ARG A 421 -23.70 16.06 9.44
C ARG A 421 -22.67 17.09 9.02
N THR A 422 -21.42 16.85 9.40
CA THR A 422 -20.29 17.65 8.94
C THR A 422 -19.96 17.21 7.53
N VAL A 423 -20.45 17.95 6.54
CA VAL A 423 -20.03 17.78 5.15
C VAL A 423 -18.72 18.52 4.96
N LEU A 424 -17.62 17.77 4.89
CA LEU A 424 -16.31 18.29 4.47
C LEU A 424 -16.24 18.21 2.96
N LEU A 425 -16.59 19.31 2.29
CA LEU A 425 -16.29 19.54 0.88
C LEU A 425 -14.81 19.87 0.78
N MET A 426 -14.00 18.87 0.41
CA MET A 426 -12.61 19.08 0.05
C MET A 426 -12.52 19.04 -1.46
N ASP A 427 -12.07 20.15 -2.06
CA ASP A 427 -11.71 20.19 -3.47
C ASP A 427 -10.63 19.15 -3.73
N ALA A 428 -10.95 18.16 -4.55
CA ALA A 428 -10.07 17.05 -4.90
C ALA A 428 -9.29 17.31 -6.20
N THR A 429 -9.22 18.55 -6.66
CA THR A 429 -8.45 18.91 -7.86
C THR A 429 -6.98 19.23 -7.52
N GLY A 430 -6.08 18.73 -8.38
CA GLY A 430 -4.66 19.09 -8.55
C GLY A 430 -3.82 19.40 -7.31
N SER A 431 -4.06 20.53 -6.65
CA SER A 431 -3.23 21.09 -5.58
C SER A 431 -3.46 20.48 -4.19
N MET A 432 -4.64 19.91 -3.93
CA MET A 432 -5.05 19.42 -2.59
C MET A 432 -5.00 17.88 -2.46
N SER A 433 -4.56 17.17 -3.49
CA SER A 433 -4.42 15.69 -3.51
C SER A 433 -3.53 15.16 -2.37
N SER A 434 -2.50 15.92 -2.00
CA SER A 434 -1.60 15.62 -0.89
C SER A 434 -2.27 15.79 0.48
N LEU A 435 -3.13 16.80 0.62
CA LEU A 435 -3.95 17.04 1.82
C LEU A 435 -5.04 15.99 1.98
N LEU A 436 -5.51 15.37 0.90
CA LEU A 436 -6.42 14.23 0.94
C LEU A 436 -5.75 12.97 1.49
N SER A 437 -4.49 12.70 1.12
CA SER A 437 -3.72 11.57 1.68
C SER A 437 -3.36 11.83 3.14
N ALA A 438 -2.91 13.05 3.47
CA ALA A 438 -2.69 13.46 4.85
C ALA A 438 -3.98 13.39 5.70
N ALA A 439 -5.11 13.88 5.19
CA ALA A 439 -6.40 13.81 5.88
C ALA A 439 -6.94 12.39 6.03
N LYS A 440 -6.66 11.48 5.08
CA LYS A 440 -6.95 10.04 5.22
C LYS A 440 -6.10 9.41 6.32
N GLU A 441 -4.80 9.71 6.37
CA GLU A 441 -3.90 9.23 7.42
C GLU A 441 -4.26 9.81 8.80
N THR A 442 -4.65 11.08 8.89
CA THR A 442 -5.12 11.69 10.15
C THR A 442 -6.49 11.15 10.60
N ARG A 443 -7.36 10.74 9.66
CA ARG A 443 -8.72 10.24 9.97
C ARG A 443 -8.77 8.83 10.55
N PHE A 444 -7.75 7.99 10.33
CA PHE A 444 -7.66 6.71 11.06
C PHE A 444 -7.55 6.90 12.59
N ILE A 445 -7.36 8.14 13.05
CA ILE A 445 -7.22 8.51 14.46
C ILE A 445 -8.45 9.30 14.98
N SER A 446 -9.35 9.80 14.11
CA SER A 446 -10.51 10.60 14.54
C SER A 446 -11.86 9.98 14.14
N ASN A 447 -12.62 9.55 15.16
CA ASN A 447 -13.95 8.94 15.11
C ASN A 447 -15.07 9.82 14.50
N ALA A 448 -15.02 10.11 13.20
CA ALA A 448 -16.12 10.78 12.50
C ALA A 448 -16.48 10.07 11.19
N ASP A 449 -17.72 9.57 11.10
CA ASP A 449 -18.33 9.08 9.86
C ASP A 449 -18.36 10.20 8.82
N CYS A 450 -17.67 10.00 7.70
CA CYS A 450 -17.68 10.93 6.58
C CYS A 450 -17.85 10.16 5.27
N HIS A 451 -19.01 10.30 4.63
CA HIS A 451 -19.19 9.89 3.25
C HIS A 451 -18.41 10.83 2.32
N ILE A 452 -17.37 10.31 1.67
CA ILE A 452 -16.68 10.99 0.58
C ILE A 452 -17.37 10.56 -0.71
N SER A 453 -18.27 11.37 -1.23
CA SER A 453 -18.69 11.30 -2.63
C SER A 453 -17.71 12.12 -3.45
N LYS A 454 -17.01 11.50 -4.41
CA LYS A 454 -16.44 12.24 -5.54
C LYS A 454 -17.61 12.86 -6.30
N LEU A 455 -17.64 14.19 -6.39
CA LEU A 455 -18.39 14.88 -7.44
C LEU A 455 -17.51 14.95 -8.68
#